data_AF-A0A845F968-F1
#
_entry.id   AF-A0A845F968-F1
#
_cell.length_a   1.000
_cell.length_b   1.000
_cell.length_c   1.000
_cell.angle_alpha   90.00
_cell.angle_beta   90.00
_cell.angle_gamma   90.00
#
_symmetry.space_group_name_H-M   'P 1'
#
loop_
_entity.id
_entity.type
_entity.pdbx_description
1 polymer ?
#
loop_
_entity_poly.entity_id
_entity_poly.type
_entity_poly.pdbx_seq_one_letter_code
_entity_poly.pdbx_strand_id
1 'polypeptide(L)'
;MKGILAMWLDEEGILGVIERKDQRFGSSFHPIKKDEKTKEMMIINNLWYTTYTGARHYFRLNTNEYRVSGRMQKVNVVNRELRESS
;
A
#
# COMPACT_ATOMS: atom_id res chain seq x y z
N MET A 1 4.71 12.71 0.05
CA MET A 1 4.09 11.61 -0.72
C MET A 1 3.33 12.15 -1.95
N LYS A 2 4.00 12.61 -3.01
CA LYS A 2 3.29 13.13 -4.21
C LYS A 2 2.74 11.98 -5.08
N GLY A 3 1.47 12.09 -5.46
CA GLY A 3 0.84 11.21 -6.46
C GLY A 3 0.19 9.93 -5.92
N ILE A 4 0.00 9.79 -4.60
CA ILE A 4 -0.87 8.74 -4.05
C ILE A 4 -2.33 9.19 -4.19
N LEU A 5 -3.16 8.36 -4.80
CA LEU A 5 -4.59 8.62 -5.01
C LEU A 5 -5.45 7.98 -3.91
N ALA A 6 -5.06 6.80 -3.45
CA ALA A 6 -5.75 6.05 -2.41
C ALA A 6 -4.81 5.08 -1.70
N MET A 7 -5.22 4.64 -0.52
CA MET A 7 -4.53 3.62 0.26
C MET A 7 -5.56 2.71 0.92
N TRP A 8 -5.26 1.42 0.95
CA TRP A 8 -6.00 0.42 1.70
C TRP A 8 -5.04 -0.30 2.63
N LEU A 9 -5.39 -0.43 3.90
CA LEU A 9 -4.58 -1.13 4.89
C LEU A 9 -5.37 -2.29 5.48
N ASP A 10 -4.66 -3.32 5.90
CA ASP A 10 -5.20 -4.42 6.70
C ASP A 10 -5.60 -3.96 8.11
N GLU A 11 -6.20 -4.86 8.90
CA GLU A 11 -6.77 -4.51 10.21
C GLU A 11 -5.71 -4.04 11.20
N GLU A 12 -4.48 -4.52 11.07
CA GLU A 12 -3.34 -4.13 11.91
C GLU A 12 -2.63 -2.87 11.38
N GLY A 13 -2.96 -2.41 10.17
CA GLY A 13 -2.33 -1.27 9.53
C GLY A 13 -0.86 -1.50 9.16
N ILE A 14 -0.46 -2.76 8.98
CA ILE A 14 0.91 -3.20 8.69
C ILE A 14 1.08 -3.44 7.20
N LEU A 15 0.09 -4.04 6.55
CA LEU A 15 0.14 -4.38 5.13
C LEU A 15 -0.98 -3.67 4.38
N GLY A 16 -0.78 -3.47 3.08
CA GLY A 16 -1.76 -2.74 2.31
C GLY A 16 -1.48 -2.63 0.83
N VAL A 17 -2.28 -1.81 0.17
CA VAL A 17 -2.11 -1.42 -1.23
C VAL A 17 -2.23 0.09 -1.31
N ILE A 18 -1.34 0.74 -2.06
CA ILE A 18 -1.51 2.13 -2.48
C ILE A 18 -1.87 2.19 -3.95
N GLU A 19 -2.73 3.11 -4.31
CA GLU A 19 -2.94 3.54 -5.69
C GLU A 19 -2.11 4.79 -5.94
N ARG A 20 -1.33 4.78 -7.01
CA ARG A 20 -0.54 5.91 -7.47
C ARG A 20 -0.95 6.30 -8.87
N LYS A 21 -0.89 7.60 -9.17
CA LYS A 21 -1.02 8.09 -10.54
C LYS A 21 0.13 7.56 -11.39
N ASP A 22 -0.20 6.93 -12.51
CA ASP A 22 0.76 6.41 -13.47
C ASP A 22 0.55 7.09 -14.83
N GLN A 23 1.63 7.44 -15.51
CA GLN A 23 1.54 8.18 -16.78
C GLN A 23 1.04 7.32 -17.95
N ARG A 24 1.28 6.00 -17.92
CA ARG A 24 0.95 5.08 -19.01
C ARG A 24 -0.44 4.46 -18.83
N PHE A 25 -0.79 4.13 -17.58
CA PHE A 25 -2.02 3.40 -17.27
C PHE A 25 -3.09 4.26 -16.58
N GLY A 26 -2.80 5.53 -16.28
CA GLY A 26 -3.65 6.40 -15.47
C GLY A 26 -3.46 6.15 -13.98
N SER A 27 -3.56 4.89 -13.53
CA SER A 27 -3.20 4.48 -12.17
C SER A 27 -2.46 3.14 -12.11
N SER A 28 -1.69 2.97 -11.04
CA SER A 28 -0.99 1.73 -10.70
C SER A 28 -1.16 1.42 -9.22
N PHE A 29 -1.23 0.13 -8.89
CA PHE A 29 -1.49 -0.37 -7.54
C PHE A 29 -0.26 -1.10 -7.01
N HIS A 30 0.22 -0.70 -5.84
CA HIS A 30 1.49 -1.17 -5.28
C HIS A 30 1.21 -1.81 -3.91
N PRO A 31 1.55 -3.10 -3.71
CA PRO A 31 1.58 -3.68 -2.38
C PRO A 31 2.59 -2.94 -1.50
N ILE A 32 2.16 -2.62 -0.28
CA ILE A 32 2.99 -1.90 0.70
C ILE A 32 3.07 -2.66 2.02
N LYS A 33 4.15 -2.42 2.74
CA LYS A 33 4.32 -2.78 4.14
C LYS A 33 4.74 -1.57 4.95
N LYS A 34 4.33 -1.53 6.22
CA LYS A 34 4.82 -0.58 7.19
C LYS A 34 6.19 -1.04 7.70
N ASP A 35 7.18 -0.17 7.63
CA ASP A 35 8.48 -0.41 8.23
C ASP A 35 8.37 -0.42 9.75
N GLU A 36 9.00 -1.39 10.40
CA GLU A 36 8.91 -1.51 11.86
C GLU A 36 9.69 -0.41 12.59
N LYS A 37 10.78 0.07 12.00
CA LYS A 37 11.69 1.06 12.60
C LYS A 37 11.22 2.48 12.34
N THR A 38 10.96 2.82 11.08
CA THR A 38 10.58 4.19 10.68
C THR A 38 9.07 4.44 10.79
N LYS A 39 8.27 3.37 10.88
CA LYS A 39 6.79 3.42 10.82
C LYS A 39 6.25 3.96 9.49
N GLU A 40 7.10 4.11 8.47
CA GLU A 40 6.72 4.58 7.14
C GLU A 40 6.17 3.45 6.27
N MET A 41 5.37 3.79 5.26
CA MET A 41 4.86 2.82 4.30
C MET A 41 5.84 2.67 3.13
N MET A 42 6.29 1.44 2.87
CA MET A 42 7.23 1.10 1.80
C MET A 42 6.59 0.16 0.78
N ILE A 43 6.89 0.37 -0.50
CA ILE A 43 6.47 -0.54 -1.58
C ILE A 43 7.28 -1.84 -1.48
N ILE A 44 6.58 -2.97 -1.55
CA ILE A 44 7.21 -4.28 -1.46
C ILE A 44 7.85 -4.62 -2.81
N ASN A 45 9.16 -4.87 -2.82
CA ASN A 45 9.92 -5.36 -3.98
C ASN A 45 9.72 -4.54 -5.28
N ASN A 46 9.39 -3.25 -5.15
CA ASN A 46 9.04 -2.38 -6.29
C ASN A 46 7.91 -2.95 -7.18
N LEU A 47 7.02 -3.76 -6.60
CA LEU A 47 5.93 -4.43 -7.30
C LEU A 47 4.79 -3.45 -7.60
N TRP A 48 4.24 -3.59 -8.80
CA TRP A 48 3.09 -2.82 -9.24
C TRP A 48 2.14 -3.69 -10.06
N TYR A 49 0.88 -3.30 -10.07
CA TYR A 49 -0.20 -3.95 -10.78
C TYR A 49 -1.08 -2.91 -11.44
N THR A 50 -1.78 -3.29 -12.51
CA THR A 50 -2.76 -2.43 -13.17
C THR A 50 -4.12 -2.42 -12.46
N THR A 51 -4.34 -3.31 -11.49
CA THR A 51 -5.60 -3.40 -10.74
C THR A 51 -5.38 -3.61 -9.24
N TYR A 52 -6.29 -3.08 -8.43
CA TYR A 52 -6.32 -3.32 -6.99
C TYR A 52 -6.39 -4.81 -6.65
N THR A 53 -7.23 -5.58 -7.35
CA THR A 53 -7.38 -7.02 -7.11
C THR A 53 -6.10 -7.78 -7.35
N GLY A 54 -5.35 -7.43 -8.41
CA GLY A 54 -4.03 -8.01 -8.69
C GLY A 54 -3.05 -7.76 -7.54
N ALA A 55 -2.95 -6.50 -7.09
CA ALA A 55 -2.12 -6.14 -5.94
C ALA A 55 -2.56 -6.84 -4.65
N ARG A 56 -3.85 -7.06 -4.44
CA ARG A 56 -4.37 -7.79 -3.28
C ARG A 56 -4.08 -9.29 -3.35
N HIS A 57 -4.11 -9.89 -4.54
CA HIS A 57 -3.80 -11.30 -4.74
C HIS A 57 -2.35 -11.65 -4.40
N TYR A 58 -1.42 -10.69 -4.51
CA TYR A 58 -0.05 -10.84 -4.03
C TYR A 58 -0.01 -11.43 -2.61
N PHE A 59 -0.77 -10.86 -1.67
CA PHE A 59 -0.82 -11.30 -0.26
C PHE A 59 -1.52 -12.65 -0.03
N ARG A 60 -2.11 -13.24 -1.07
CA ARG A 60 -2.79 -14.54 -1.02
C ARG A 60 -1.95 -15.68 -1.60
N LEU A 61 -0.80 -15.37 -2.19
CA LEU A 61 0.10 -16.39 -2.71
C LEU A 61 0.69 -17.20 -1.55
N ASN A 62 0.62 -18.53 -1.63
CA ASN A 62 1.08 -19.43 -0.57
C ASN A 62 2.58 -19.31 -0.28
N THR A 63 3.36 -18.84 -1.25
CA THR A 63 4.80 -18.61 -1.16
C THR A 63 5.15 -17.25 -0.55
N ASN A 64 4.16 -16.43 -0.22
CA ASN A 64 4.39 -15.08 0.25
C ASN A 64 4.50 -15.03 1.78
N GLU A 65 5.53 -14.35 2.27
CA GLU A 65 5.76 -14.09 3.69
C GLU A 65 4.80 -13.01 4.24
N TYR A 66 4.26 -12.17 3.35
CA TYR A 66 3.32 -11.11 3.72
C TYR A 66 1.89 -11.65 3.79
N ARG A 67 1.37 -11.81 5.02
CA ARG A 67 -0.02 -12.23 5.27
C ARG A 67 -0.85 -11.11 5.86
N VAL A 68 -1.86 -10.71 5.12
CA VAL A 68 -2.79 -9.65 5.52
C VAL A 68 -3.70 -10.10 6.64
N SER A 69 -3.90 -9.24 7.64
CA SER A 69 -4.84 -9.46 8.72
C SER A 69 -6.24 -8.95 8.31
N GLY A 70 -7.20 -9.87 8.20
CA GLY A 70 -8.60 -9.56 7.91
C GLY A 70 -8.86 -8.81 6.58
N ARG A 71 -9.86 -7.91 6.57
CA ARG A 71 -10.26 -7.21 5.34
C ARG A 71 -9.59 -5.85 5.24
N MET A 72 -8.83 -5.65 4.15
CA MET A 72 -8.29 -4.32 3.83
C MET A 72 -9.38 -3.25 3.71
N GLN A 73 -9.22 -2.14 4.44
CA GLN A 73 -10.11 -0.99 4.45
C GLN A 73 -9.43 0.22 3.81
N LYS A 74 -10.20 1.03 3.08
CA LYS A 74 -9.70 2.27 2.49
C LYS A 74 -9.43 3.27 3.61
N VAL A 75 -8.21 3.82 3.66
CA VAL A 75 -7.81 4.81 4.66
C VAL A 75 -7.69 6.19 4.03
N ASN A 76 -8.03 7.22 4.81
CA ASN A 76 -7.98 8.59 4.33
C ASN A 76 -6.53 9.11 4.37
N VAL A 77 -5.91 9.25 3.20
CA VAL A 77 -4.49 9.64 3.06
C VAL A 77 -4.27 11.12 3.42
N VAL A 78 -5.32 11.95 3.37
CA VAL A 78 -5.28 13.40 3.62
C VAL A 78 -4.95 13.73 5.09
N ASN A 79 -5.17 12.82 6.04
CA ASN A 79 -4.96 13.06 7.48
C ASN A 79 -3.63 12.53 8.04
N ARG A 80 -2.67 12.08 7.20
CA ARG A 80 -1.35 11.59 7.65
C ARG A 80 -0.18 12.54 7.37
N GLU A 81 -0.42 13.71 6.79
CA GLU A 81 0.58 14.79 6.70
C GLU A 81 0.52 15.68 7.94
N LEU A 82 1.13 15.25 9.06
CA LEU A 82 1.65 16.15 10.10
C LEU A 82 2.74 15.40 10.88
N ARG A 83 3.93 15.34 10.26
CA ARG A 83 5.27 15.37 10.86
C ARG A 83 6.27 15.06 9.74
N GLU A 84 6.43 16.04 8.85
CA GLU A 84 7.78 16.26 8.31
C GLU A 84 8.62 16.70 9.51
N SER A 85 9.58 15.87 9.90
CA SER A 85 10.53 16.18 10.96
C SER A 85 11.24 17.50 10.63
N SER A 86 11.27 18.37 11.64
CA SER A 86 12.05 19.61 11.68
C SER A 86 13.54 19.37 11.52
#